data_AF-A0A8I2Z4M0-F1
#
_entry.id   AF-A0A8I2Z4M0-F1
#
_cell.length_a   1.000
_cell.length_b   1.000
_cell.length_c   1.000
_cell.angle_alpha   90.00
_cell.angle_beta   90.00
_cell.angle_gamma   90.00
#
_symmetry.space_group_name_H-M   'P 1'
#
loop_
_entity.id
_entity.type
_entity.pdbx_description
1 polymer ?
#
loop_
_entity_poly.entity_id
_entity_poly.type
_entity_poly.pdbx_seq_one_letter_code
_entity_poly.pdbx_strand_id
1 'polypeptide(L)'
;MDARAKRFEDEKRRIIESCFSKKDVDGSLLETYITHVRITEYSSYPTSPPPPQARGQNAEKPRVIIVAVRKSGRVRMHKSKENTNGNAEKPRVIIVAVRKSGRVRMHKSKENTNGTFSIGKTWNLDDLTTVESFTGPTATAQNREWAGDTGFTVTIGKPYFWNAQSDKEKKFFIASLIKIFGKRKDARVDGL
;
A
#
# COMPACT_ATOMS: atom_id res chain seq x y z
N MET A 1 24.13 -15.43 -4.47
CA MET A 1 23.00 -14.49 -4.60
C MET A 1 22.46 -14.18 -3.21
N ASP A 2 22.27 -12.90 -2.88
CA ASP A 2 21.69 -12.44 -1.61
C ASP A 2 20.26 -13.00 -1.43
N ALA A 3 19.96 -13.56 -0.24
CA ALA A 3 18.65 -14.14 0.08
C ALA A 3 17.50 -13.14 -0.14
N ARG A 4 17.74 -11.84 0.07
CA ARG A 4 16.75 -10.78 -0.18
C ARG A 4 16.45 -10.61 -1.66
N ALA A 5 17.48 -10.63 -2.51
CA ALA A 5 17.31 -10.54 -3.96
C ALA A 5 16.51 -11.73 -4.50
N LYS A 6 16.78 -12.95 -3.97
CA LYS A 6 16.00 -14.15 -4.33
C LYS A 6 14.53 -14.02 -3.94
N ARG A 7 14.24 -13.48 -2.75
CA ARG A 7 12.87 -13.22 -2.31
C ARG A 7 12.16 -12.21 -3.22
N PHE A 8 12.84 -11.11 -3.57
CA PHE A 8 12.28 -10.08 -4.43
C PHE A 8 11.93 -10.62 -5.83
N GLU A 9 12.81 -11.42 -6.44
CA GLU A 9 12.55 -12.00 -7.77
C GLU A 9 11.43 -13.05 -7.73
N ASP A 10 11.36 -13.89 -6.68
CA ASP A 10 10.23 -14.81 -6.51
C ASP A 10 8.89 -14.07 -6.33
N GLU A 11 8.88 -13.02 -5.51
CA GLU A 11 7.70 -12.19 -5.29
C GLU A 11 7.25 -11.51 -6.59
N LYS A 12 8.18 -10.90 -7.32
CA LYS A 12 7.94 -10.31 -8.64
C LYS A 12 7.29 -11.32 -9.59
N ARG A 13 7.82 -12.54 -9.68
CA ARG A 13 7.26 -13.60 -10.53
C ARG A 13 5.80 -13.91 -10.14
N ARG A 14 5.54 -14.16 -8.86
CA ARG A 14 4.18 -14.44 -8.36
C ARG A 14 3.22 -13.27 -8.53
N ILE A 15 3.69 -12.03 -8.37
CA ILE A 15 2.91 -10.81 -8.62
C ILE A 15 2.50 -10.74 -10.10
N ILE A 16 3.45 -10.95 -11.02
CA ILE A 16 3.17 -10.92 -12.46
C ILE A 16 2.14 -11.99 -12.84
N GLU A 17 2.36 -13.23 -12.40
CA GLU A 17 1.46 -14.36 -12.69
C GLU A 17 0.04 -14.10 -12.18
N SER A 18 -0.10 -13.62 -10.95
CA SER A 18 -1.40 -13.44 -10.30
C SER A 18 -2.15 -12.16 -10.67
N CYS A 19 -1.44 -11.07 -10.98
CA CYS A 19 -2.03 -9.74 -11.13
C CYS A 19 -1.87 -9.12 -12.54
N PHE A 20 -0.84 -9.49 -13.29
CA PHE A 20 -0.42 -8.79 -14.53
C PHE A 20 -0.28 -9.74 -15.73
N SER A 21 -0.98 -10.87 -15.72
CA SER A 21 -0.99 -11.85 -16.81
C SER A 21 -2.08 -11.62 -17.86
N LYS A 22 -3.04 -10.71 -17.58
CA LYS A 22 -4.16 -10.42 -18.49
C LYS A 22 -3.69 -9.70 -19.76
N LYS A 23 -4.16 -10.19 -20.90
CA LYS A 23 -3.86 -9.65 -22.24
C LYS A 23 -5.04 -8.89 -22.82
N ASP A 24 -4.74 -7.93 -23.67
CA ASP A 24 -5.69 -7.23 -24.53
C ASP A 24 -6.02 -8.09 -25.77
N VAL A 25 -6.97 -7.63 -26.60
CA VAL A 25 -7.41 -8.32 -27.83
C VAL A 25 -6.28 -8.60 -28.82
N ASP A 26 -5.24 -7.77 -28.83
CA ASP A 26 -4.06 -7.90 -29.68
C ASP A 26 -2.95 -8.80 -29.08
N GLY A 27 -3.21 -9.42 -27.93
CA GLY A 27 -2.28 -10.28 -27.22
C GLY A 27 -1.22 -9.55 -26.39
N SER A 28 -1.19 -8.22 -26.40
CA SER A 28 -0.31 -7.42 -25.52
C SER A 28 -0.79 -7.45 -24.07
N LEU A 29 0.09 -7.24 -23.10
CA LEU A 29 -0.31 -7.15 -21.69
C LEU A 29 -1.10 -5.86 -21.43
N LEU A 30 -2.20 -5.98 -20.67
CA LEU A 30 -2.99 -4.80 -20.28
C LEU A 30 -2.19 -3.84 -19.40
N GLU A 31 -1.39 -4.41 -18.50
CA GLU A 31 -0.52 -3.71 -17.56
C GLU A 31 0.79 -4.47 -17.38
N THR A 32 1.90 -3.76 -17.41
CA THR A 32 3.26 -4.29 -17.24
C THR A 32 3.79 -3.88 -15.88
N TYR A 33 4.23 -4.85 -15.08
CA TYR A 33 4.90 -4.63 -13.80
C TYR A 33 6.17 -3.75 -13.95
N ILE A 34 6.38 -2.82 -13.02
CA ILE A 34 7.62 -2.02 -12.92
C ILE A 34 8.41 -2.39 -11.65
N THR A 35 7.81 -2.18 -10.48
CA THR A 35 8.46 -2.44 -9.19
C THR A 35 7.43 -2.70 -8.09
N HIS A 36 7.86 -3.19 -6.93
CA HIS A 36 7.03 -3.31 -5.74
C HIS A 36 7.82 -3.08 -4.45
N VAL A 37 7.08 -2.84 -3.36
CA VAL A 37 7.62 -2.83 -1.99
C VAL A 37 6.63 -3.47 -1.03
N ARG A 38 7.14 -4.26 -0.08
CA ARG A 38 6.34 -4.76 1.05
C ARG A 38 6.21 -3.67 2.11
N ILE A 39 5.00 -3.46 2.58
CA ILE A 39 4.71 -2.49 3.63
C ILE A 39 3.89 -3.08 4.77
N THR A 40 4.02 -2.46 5.93
CA THR A 40 3.11 -2.57 7.06
C THR A 40 2.21 -1.34 7.10
N GLU A 41 0.90 -1.56 7.11
CA GLU A 41 -0.13 -0.52 7.29
C GLU A 41 -0.78 -0.68 8.67
N TYR A 42 -0.97 0.44 9.37
CA TYR A 42 -1.61 0.49 10.69
C TYR A 42 -3.07 0.91 10.55
N SER A 43 -4.01 0.09 10.98
CA SER A 43 -5.44 0.43 10.84
C SER A 43 -5.83 1.68 11.63
N SER A 44 -5.21 1.90 12.79
CA SER A 44 -5.52 3.02 13.69
C SER A 44 -4.73 4.29 13.38
N TYR A 45 -3.67 4.18 12.55
CA TYR A 45 -2.79 5.28 12.16
C TYR A 45 -2.54 5.25 10.64
N PRO A 46 -3.60 5.43 9.81
CA PRO A 46 -3.48 5.26 8.36
C PRO A 46 -2.75 6.41 7.65
N THR A 47 -2.60 7.56 8.33
CA THR A 47 -2.12 8.82 7.73
C THR A 47 -0.92 9.42 8.46
N SER A 48 -0.55 8.88 9.62
CA SER A 48 0.53 9.40 10.46
C SER A 48 1.30 8.24 11.08
N PRO A 49 2.57 8.44 11.45
CA PRO A 49 3.30 7.42 12.17
C PRO A 49 2.62 7.09 13.51
N PRO A 50 2.45 5.80 13.87
CA PRO A 50 1.98 5.41 15.19
C PRO A 50 3.06 5.68 16.24
N PRO A 51 2.70 6.12 17.46
CA PRO A 51 3.65 6.21 18.56
C PRO A 51 4.26 4.83 18.86
N PRO A 52 5.51 4.72 19.34
CA PRO A 52 6.18 3.44 19.56
C PRO A 52 5.37 2.44 20.40
N GLN A 53 4.61 2.92 21.38
CA GLN A 53 3.75 2.12 22.27
C GLN A 53 2.56 1.48 21.53
N ALA A 54 2.09 2.10 20.44
CA ALA A 54 1.00 1.58 19.62
C ALA A 54 1.47 0.54 18.58
N ARG A 55 2.79 0.31 18.46
CA ARG A 55 3.39 -0.73 17.62
C ARG A 55 3.38 -2.07 18.37
N GLY A 56 2.19 -2.68 18.50
CA GLY A 56 1.98 -3.96 19.20
C GLY A 56 0.58 -4.55 18.94
N GLN A 57 0.41 -5.85 19.18
CA GLN A 57 -0.80 -6.63 18.81
C GLN A 57 -2.10 -6.27 19.56
N ASN A 58 -2.15 -5.21 20.38
CA ASN A 58 -3.37 -4.80 21.08
C ASN A 58 -3.49 -3.29 21.16
N ALA A 59 -4.45 -2.74 20.42
CA ALA A 59 -5.08 -1.47 20.74
C ALA A 59 -6.55 -1.53 20.31
N GLU A 60 -7.36 -2.17 21.17
CA GLU A 60 -8.83 -2.11 21.29
C GLU A 60 -9.72 -2.65 20.13
N LYS A 61 -10.72 -3.47 20.51
CA LYS A 61 -11.65 -4.16 19.57
C LYS A 61 -13.05 -3.51 19.63
N PRO A 62 -13.51 -2.79 18.58
CA PRO A 62 -14.84 -2.20 18.56
C PRO A 62 -15.95 -3.27 18.54
N ARG A 63 -17.10 -2.93 19.15
CA ARG A 63 -18.34 -3.74 19.21
C ARG A 63 -19.48 -2.89 18.69
N VAL A 64 -20.35 -3.46 17.86
CA VAL A 64 -21.55 -2.77 17.36
C VAL A 64 -22.79 -3.43 17.95
N ILE A 65 -23.74 -2.61 18.41
CA ILE A 65 -25.05 -3.06 18.86
C ILE A 65 -26.07 -2.74 17.75
N ILE A 66 -26.64 -3.77 17.14
CA ILE A 66 -27.57 -3.69 16.01
C ILE A 66 -28.98 -3.94 16.53
N VAL A 67 -29.85 -2.95 16.42
CA VAL A 67 -31.27 -3.10 16.73
C VAL A 67 -32.04 -3.33 15.44
N ALA A 68 -32.79 -4.44 15.36
CA ALA A 68 -33.59 -4.81 14.20
C ALA A 68 -35.01 -5.16 14.63
N VAL A 69 -35.99 -4.75 13.83
CA VAL A 69 -37.42 -5.04 14.05
C VAL A 69 -37.82 -6.18 13.11
N ARG A 70 -38.37 -7.26 13.66
CA ARG A 70 -38.88 -8.38 12.85
C ARG A 70 -40.21 -7.97 12.21
N LYS A 71 -40.62 -8.66 11.13
CA LYS A 71 -41.94 -8.46 10.49
C LYS A 71 -43.13 -8.58 11.46
N SER A 72 -42.95 -9.26 12.59
CA SER A 72 -43.94 -9.39 13.67
C SER A 72 -44.01 -8.18 14.63
N GLY A 73 -43.29 -7.09 14.37
CA GLY A 73 -43.21 -5.90 15.23
C GLY A 73 -42.28 -6.02 16.45
N ARG A 74 -41.75 -7.21 16.75
CA ARG A 74 -40.86 -7.41 17.92
C ARG A 74 -39.44 -6.93 17.59
N VAL A 75 -38.90 -6.08 18.47
CA VAL A 75 -37.52 -5.56 18.38
C VAL A 75 -36.53 -6.56 18.98
N ARG A 76 -35.38 -6.76 18.31
CA ARG A 76 -34.21 -7.48 18.85
C ARG A 76 -32.96 -6.64 18.73
N MET A 77 -32.11 -6.73 19.74
CA MET A 77 -30.80 -6.09 19.78
C MET A 77 -29.71 -7.17 19.70
N HIS A 78 -28.71 -6.97 18.83
CA HIS A 78 -27.62 -7.90 18.57
C HIS A 78 -26.27 -7.22 18.79
N LYS A 79 -25.41 -7.78 19.65
CA LYS A 79 -24.02 -7.31 19.78
C LYS A 79 -23.15 -8.05 18.77
N SER A 80 -22.73 -7.38 17.71
CA SER A 80 -21.89 -7.94 16.65
C SER A 80 -20.41 -7.58 16.83
N LYS A 81 -19.55 -8.50 16.37
CA LYS A 81 -18.11 -8.31 16.21
C LYS A 81 -17.83 -8.11 14.73
N GLU A 82 -17.18 -7.01 14.34
CA GLU A 82 -16.67 -6.88 12.97
C GLU A 82 -15.51 -7.89 12.76
N ASN A 83 -15.42 -8.46 11.56
CA ASN A 83 -14.64 -9.65 11.25
C ASN A 83 -13.17 -9.56 11.69
N THR A 84 -12.75 -10.51 12.53
CA THR A 84 -11.41 -10.62 13.12
C THR A 84 -10.35 -11.07 12.12
N ASN A 85 -9.78 -10.13 11.38
CA ASN A 85 -8.36 -10.20 11.00
C ASN A 85 -7.59 -9.31 11.99
N GLY A 86 -7.39 -9.86 13.20
CA GLY A 86 -6.90 -9.16 14.39
C GLY A 86 -5.41 -8.85 14.41
N ASN A 87 -4.90 -8.24 13.35
CA ASN A 87 -3.59 -7.59 13.40
C ASN A 87 -3.79 -6.10 13.10
N ALA A 88 -3.45 -5.23 14.07
CA ALA A 88 -3.42 -3.78 13.86
C ALA A 88 -2.47 -3.43 12.71
N GLU A 89 -1.46 -4.28 12.52
CA GLU A 89 -0.50 -4.27 11.43
C GLU A 89 -0.94 -5.20 10.30
N LYS A 90 -1.09 -4.64 9.11
CA LYS A 90 -1.54 -5.38 7.93
C LYS A 90 -0.42 -5.42 6.91
N PRO A 91 0.21 -6.59 6.65
CA PRO A 91 1.20 -6.70 5.59
C PRO A 91 0.50 -6.51 4.24
N ARG A 92 1.03 -5.61 3.42
CA ARG A 92 0.54 -5.32 2.06
C ARG A 92 1.72 -5.19 1.11
N VAL A 93 1.44 -5.23 -0.18
CA VAL A 93 2.41 -4.92 -1.22
C VAL A 93 1.91 -3.75 -2.03
N ILE A 94 2.76 -2.73 -2.17
CA ILE A 94 2.52 -1.63 -3.10
C ILE A 94 3.24 -1.95 -4.40
N ILE A 95 2.51 -1.98 -5.50
CA ILE A 95 3.02 -2.37 -6.81
C ILE A 95 2.83 -1.20 -7.77
N VAL A 96 3.85 -0.88 -8.55
CA VAL A 96 3.78 0.10 -9.63
C VAL A 96 3.76 -0.64 -10.96
N ALA A 97 2.82 -0.30 -11.84
CA ALA A 97 2.67 -0.89 -13.16
C ALA A 97 2.31 0.18 -14.19
N VAL A 98 2.58 -0.10 -15.47
CA VAL A 98 2.29 0.79 -16.59
C VAL A 98 1.32 0.13 -17.55
N ARG A 99 0.29 0.86 -17.96
CA ARG A 99 -0.63 0.43 -19.02
C ARG A 99 0.03 0.60 -20.38
N LYS A 100 -0.45 -0.10 -21.41
CA LYS A 100 -0.09 0.14 -22.81
C LYS A 100 -0.14 1.62 -23.23
N SER A 101 -1.09 2.38 -22.70
CA SER A 101 -1.22 3.84 -22.91
C SER A 101 -0.08 4.71 -22.34
N GLY A 102 0.89 4.13 -21.63
CA GLY A 102 1.92 4.87 -20.87
C GLY A 102 1.44 5.39 -19.52
N ARG A 103 0.13 5.37 -19.22
CA ARG A 103 -0.39 5.74 -17.90
C ARG A 103 0.11 4.77 -16.83
N VAL A 104 0.70 5.33 -15.78
CA VAL A 104 1.22 4.57 -14.64
C VAL A 104 0.15 4.45 -13.55
N ARG A 105 0.02 3.25 -13.00
CA ARG A 105 -0.85 2.93 -11.87
C ARG A 105 -0.03 2.45 -10.69
N MET A 106 -0.55 2.74 -9.50
CA MET A 106 -0.07 2.16 -8.26
C MET A 106 -1.18 1.28 -7.68
N HIS A 107 -0.83 0.12 -7.16
CA HIS A 107 -1.77 -0.85 -6.61
C HIS A 107 -1.40 -1.20 -5.17
N LYS A 108 -2.41 -1.37 -4.31
CA LYS A 108 -2.26 -2.02 -3.01
C LYS A 108 -2.84 -3.42 -3.10
N SER A 109 -2.00 -4.41 -2.85
CA SER A 109 -2.36 -5.82 -2.89
C SER A 109 -2.15 -6.51 -1.54
N LYS A 110 -2.84 -7.63 -1.39
CA LYS A 110 -2.67 -8.59 -0.30
C LYS A 110 -2.09 -9.88 -0.88
N GLU A 111 -1.13 -10.48 -0.18
CA GLU A 111 -0.68 -11.85 -0.44
C GLU A 111 -1.65 -12.84 0.21
N ASN A 112 -2.07 -13.83 -0.56
CA ASN A 112 -2.96 -14.89 -0.14
C ASN A 112 -2.17 -16.05 0.46
N THR A 113 -2.84 -16.91 1.23
CA THR A 113 -2.21 -18.08 1.86
C THR A 113 -1.55 -19.04 0.86
N ASN A 114 -2.05 -19.07 -0.38
CA ASN A 114 -1.49 -19.87 -1.49
C ASN A 114 -0.31 -19.18 -2.22
N GLY A 115 0.18 -18.03 -1.74
CA GLY A 115 1.27 -17.28 -2.35
C GLY A 115 0.89 -16.43 -3.58
N THR A 116 -0.38 -16.41 -3.99
CA THR A 116 -0.87 -15.48 -5.03
C THR A 116 -1.11 -14.09 -4.45
N PHE A 117 -1.25 -13.07 -5.30
CA PHE A 117 -1.61 -11.73 -4.88
C PHE A 117 -2.99 -11.33 -5.40
N SER A 118 -3.68 -10.51 -4.60
CA SER A 118 -4.95 -9.89 -4.99
C SER A 118 -4.89 -8.39 -4.81
N ILE A 119 -5.14 -7.64 -5.89
CA ILE A 119 -5.22 -6.18 -5.87
C ILE A 119 -6.54 -5.77 -5.20
N GLY A 120 -6.45 -4.99 -4.12
CA GLY A 120 -7.61 -4.46 -3.41
C GLY A 120 -7.87 -2.97 -3.69
N LYS A 121 -6.85 -2.22 -4.11
CA LYS A 121 -6.99 -0.81 -4.48
C LYS A 121 -6.02 -0.42 -5.58
N THR A 122 -6.46 0.46 -6.46
CA THR A 122 -5.66 1.03 -7.55
C THR A 122 -5.76 2.56 -7.49
N TRP A 123 -4.65 3.22 -7.78
CA TRP A 123 -4.52 4.67 -7.92
C TRP A 123 -3.89 5.00 -9.26
N ASN A 124 -4.27 6.12 -9.88
CA ASN A 124 -3.49 6.67 -10.98
C ASN A 124 -2.30 7.43 -10.39
N LEU A 125 -1.11 7.25 -10.96
CA LEU A 125 0.08 7.93 -10.44
C LEU A 125 0.03 9.45 -10.68
N ASP A 126 -0.83 9.94 -11.58
CA ASP A 126 -1.09 11.40 -11.73
C ASP A 126 -1.62 12.05 -10.46
N ASP A 127 -2.33 11.29 -9.65
CA ASP A 127 -2.97 11.79 -8.43
C ASP A 127 -1.95 11.89 -7.27
N LEU A 128 -0.69 11.47 -7.50
CA LEU A 128 0.40 11.59 -6.56
C LEU A 128 0.81 13.05 -6.40
N THR A 129 0.73 13.53 -5.17
CA THR A 129 1.03 14.93 -4.83
C THR A 129 2.30 15.05 -4.00
N THR A 130 2.52 14.13 -3.06
CA THR A 130 3.65 14.21 -2.13
C THR A 130 4.17 12.82 -1.79
N VAL A 131 5.50 12.70 -1.67
CA VAL A 131 6.18 11.56 -1.04
C VAL A 131 7.12 12.13 0.01
N GLU A 132 6.89 11.79 1.27
CA GLU A 132 7.65 12.29 2.41
C GLU A 132 8.43 11.14 3.08
N SER A 133 9.73 11.36 3.30
CA SER A 133 10.59 10.47 4.08
C SER A 133 10.97 11.17 5.38
N PHE A 134 10.85 10.45 6.49
CA PHE A 134 11.14 11.00 7.82
C PHE A 134 12.61 10.89 8.23
N THR A 135 13.50 10.46 7.33
CA THR A 135 14.95 10.39 7.57
C THR A 135 15.71 11.60 7.02
N GLY A 136 15.01 12.59 6.45
CA GLY A 136 15.63 13.80 5.91
C GLY A 136 15.98 14.82 7.01
N PRO A 137 16.85 15.80 6.71
CA PRO A 137 17.22 16.85 7.66
C PRO A 137 16.01 17.70 8.11
N THR A 138 14.98 17.78 7.28
CA THR A 138 13.73 18.52 7.52
C THR A 138 12.72 17.79 8.41
N ALA A 139 12.93 16.51 8.71
CA ALA A 139 12.01 15.76 9.57
C ALA A 139 12.16 16.19 11.04
N THR A 140 11.05 16.43 11.72
CA THR A 140 11.03 16.76 13.15
C THR A 140 11.59 15.61 13.99
N ALA A 141 12.14 15.91 15.17
CA ALA A 141 12.68 14.88 16.07
C ALA A 141 11.63 13.81 16.42
N GLN A 142 10.39 14.24 16.68
CA GLN A 142 9.26 13.35 16.95
C GLN A 142 8.92 12.47 15.74
N ASN A 143 8.86 13.02 14.53
CA ASN A 143 8.56 12.22 13.33
C ASN A 143 9.66 11.22 13.04
N ARG A 144 10.94 11.55 13.29
CA ARG A 144 12.05 10.59 13.18
C ARG A 144 11.88 9.42 14.14
N GLU A 145 11.55 9.70 15.39
CA GLU A 145 11.32 8.67 16.42
C GLU A 145 10.10 7.79 16.05
N TRP A 146 9.00 8.42 15.65
CA TRP A 146 7.72 7.76 15.42
C TRP A 146 7.58 7.11 14.05
N ALA A 147 8.34 7.52 13.03
CA ALA A 147 8.35 6.84 11.74
C ALA A 147 9.51 5.84 11.63
N GLY A 148 10.61 6.09 12.34
CA GLY A 148 11.86 5.36 12.21
C GLY A 148 12.46 5.44 10.80
N ASP A 149 13.46 4.60 10.54
CA ASP A 149 14.14 4.58 9.24
C ASP A 149 13.33 3.91 8.13
N THR A 150 12.21 3.26 8.44
CA THR A 150 11.40 2.53 7.45
C THR A 150 10.08 3.21 7.10
N GLY A 151 9.66 4.21 7.88
CA GLY A 151 8.41 4.94 7.68
C GLY A 151 8.50 5.98 6.58
N PHE A 152 7.41 6.12 5.83
CA PHE A 152 7.24 7.15 4.81
C PHE A 152 5.74 7.42 4.57
N THR A 153 5.43 8.61 4.06
CA THR A 153 4.07 9.00 3.70
C THR A 153 3.96 9.22 2.19
N VAL A 154 2.89 8.71 1.59
CA VAL A 154 2.54 8.95 0.19
C VAL A 154 1.17 9.60 0.14
N THR A 155 1.04 10.75 -0.50
CA THR A 155 -0.23 11.49 -0.61
C THR A 155 -0.83 11.33 -2.00
N ILE A 156 -1.97 10.63 -2.07
CA ILE A 156 -2.75 10.41 -3.29
C ILE A 156 -4.22 10.66 -2.99
N GLY A 157 -4.67 11.89 -3.23
CA GLY A 157 -5.94 12.45 -2.73
C GLY A 157 -5.98 12.60 -1.20
N LYS A 158 -5.43 11.65 -0.46
CA LYS A 158 -5.21 11.66 0.99
C LYS A 158 -3.85 11.05 1.34
N PRO A 159 -3.27 11.39 2.50
CA PRO A 159 -2.02 10.78 2.96
C PRO A 159 -2.20 9.29 3.30
N TYR A 160 -1.16 8.51 3.07
CA TYR A 160 -1.02 7.11 3.49
C TYR A 160 0.34 6.95 4.13
N PHE A 161 0.36 6.62 5.42
CA PHE A 161 1.58 6.29 6.14
C PHE A 161 1.84 4.78 6.07
N TRP A 162 3.06 4.40 5.71
CA TRP A 162 3.49 3.02 5.57
C TRP A 162 4.91 2.83 6.11
N ASN A 163 5.18 1.64 6.66
CA ASN A 163 6.54 1.21 6.97
C ASN A 163 7.01 0.16 5.96
N ALA A 164 8.17 0.36 5.35
CA ALA A 164 8.83 -0.68 4.56
C ALA A 164 9.47 -1.76 5.46
N GLN A 165 9.92 -2.87 4.89
CA GLN A 165 10.64 -3.91 5.67
C GLN A 165 12.07 -3.49 6.03
N SER A 166 12.67 -2.57 5.28
CA SER A 166 14.00 -2.00 5.56
C SER A 166 14.15 -0.59 4.97
N ASP A 167 15.09 0.18 5.51
CA ASP A 167 15.43 1.52 4.98
C ASP A 167 15.96 1.44 3.53
N LYS A 168 16.71 0.39 3.19
CA LYS A 168 17.20 0.16 1.83
C LYS A 168 16.04 0.02 0.85
N GLU A 169 15.07 -0.86 1.14
CA GLU A 169 13.88 -1.05 0.30
C GLU A 169 13.03 0.23 0.19
N LYS A 170 12.84 0.95 1.32
CA LYS A 170 12.17 2.26 1.34
C LYS A 170 12.84 3.23 0.34
N LYS A 171 14.16 3.41 0.45
CA LYS A 171 14.94 4.32 -0.40
C LYS A 171 14.84 3.94 -1.88
N PHE A 172 15.00 2.66 -2.22
CA PHE A 172 14.86 2.19 -3.60
C PHE A 172 13.46 2.44 -4.16
N PHE A 173 12.42 2.17 -3.37
CA PHE A 173 11.05 2.36 -3.79
C PHE A 173 10.70 3.84 -3.98
N ILE A 174 11.05 4.71 -3.02
CA ILE A 174 10.85 6.16 -3.12
C ILE A 174 11.61 6.74 -4.32
N ALA A 175 12.88 6.36 -4.51
CA ALA A 175 13.66 6.80 -5.66
C ALA A 175 13.02 6.36 -6.99
N SER A 176 12.47 5.14 -7.04
CA SER A 176 11.74 4.64 -8.21
C SER A 176 10.47 5.46 -8.48
N LEU A 177 9.67 5.75 -7.45
CA LEU A 177 8.47 6.59 -7.57
C LEU A 177 8.80 7.99 -8.09
N ILE A 178 9.81 8.65 -7.50
CA ILE A 178 10.24 9.98 -7.92
C ILE A 178 10.72 9.97 -9.37
N LYS A 179 11.51 8.97 -9.78
CA LYS A 179 12.01 8.85 -11.15
C LYS A 179 10.88 8.65 -12.17
N ILE A 180 9.88 7.82 -11.83
CA ILE A 180 8.74 7.55 -12.71
C ILE A 180 7.83 8.78 -12.81
N PHE A 181 7.59 9.47 -11.69
CA PHE A 181 6.76 10.67 -11.64
C PHE A 181 7.43 11.88 -12.30
N GLY A 182 8.72 12.11 -12.05
CA GLY A 182 9.50 13.22 -12.63
C GLY A 182 9.51 13.17 -14.15
N LYS A 183 9.89 12.02 -14.74
CA LYS A 183 9.84 11.81 -16.20
C LYS A 183 8.49 12.13 -16.83
N ARG A 184 7.40 11.91 -16.08
CA ARG A 184 6.04 12.16 -16.57
C ARG A 184 5.68 13.64 -16.57
N LYS A 185 6.15 14.41 -15.58
CA LYS A 185 5.96 15.87 -15.60
C LYS A 185 6.70 16.49 -16.78
N ASP A 186 7.94 16.06 -17.02
CA ASP A 186 8.75 16.56 -18.14
C ASP A 186 8.07 16.25 -19.49
N ALA A 187 7.62 15.00 -19.71
CA ALA A 187 6.92 14.61 -20.94
C ALA A 187 5.56 15.32 -21.16
N ARG A 188 4.97 15.92 -20.12
CA ARG A 188 3.73 16.69 -20.21
C ARG A 188 3.98 18.16 -20.54
N VAL A 189 5.20 18.65 -20.31
CA VAL A 189 5.63 20.01 -20.64
C VAL A 189 6.09 20.09 -22.10
N ASP A 190 6.71 19.04 -22.63
CA ASP A 190 7.16 18.98 -24.04
C ASP A 190 6.02 18.68 -25.05
N GLY A 191 4.79 18.52 -24.58
CA GLY A 191 3.61 18.15 -25.37
C GLY A 191 2.54 19.24 -25.48
N LEU A 192 2.87 20.50 -25.20
CA LEU A 192 2.02 21.68 -25.37
C LEU A 192 2.69 22.71 -26.27
#